data_AF-A0A7S2KPW0-F1
#
_entry.id   AF-A0A7S2KPW0-F1
#
_cell.length_a   1.000
_cell.length_b   1.000
_cell.length_c   1.000
_cell.angle_alpha   90.00
_cell.angle_beta   90.00
_cell.angle_gamma   90.00
#
_symmetry.space_group_name_H-M   'P 1'
#
loop_
_entity.id
_entity.type
_entity.pdbx_description
1 polymer ?
#
loop_
_entity_poly.entity_id
_entity_poly.type
_entity_poly.pdbx_seq_one_letter_code
_entity_poly.pdbx_strand_id
1 'polypeptide(L)'
;GLSHQEYEDTTLQARFRMYARVAARMGFAGGRWVAMLAHHQDDLNENRLVSLGRGKRVNLDGMSAASTLRGVRILRPLLHVHKSELIDLAGRLPICYVHDARPCLRDWVRHVLHGRWLRA
;
A
#
# COMPACT_ATOMS: atom_id res chain seq x y z
N GLY A 1 -1.27 7.61 25.21
CA GLY A 1 -0.55 7.30 23.96
C GLY A 1 -1.56 7.15 22.84
N LEU A 2 -1.17 7.35 21.58
CA LEU A 2 -2.06 7.15 20.43
C LEU A 2 -2.42 5.66 20.30
N SER A 3 -3.68 5.35 19.98
CA SER A 3 -4.08 4.01 19.55
C SER A 3 -3.45 3.67 18.19
N HIS A 4 -3.37 2.37 17.87
CA HIS A 4 -2.87 1.91 16.57
C HIS A 4 -3.66 2.51 15.40
N GLN A 5 -4.99 2.65 15.54
CA GLN A 5 -5.83 3.20 14.49
C GLN A 5 -5.60 4.71 14.29
N GLU A 6 -5.38 5.46 15.37
CA GLU A 6 -5.02 6.88 15.30
C GLU A 6 -3.63 7.09 14.69
N TYR A 7 -2.67 6.20 15.00
CA TYR A 7 -1.36 6.21 14.37
C TYR A 7 -1.44 5.95 12.86
N GLU A 8 -2.19 4.92 12.43
CA GLU A 8 -2.41 4.62 11.01
C GLU A 8 -3.09 5.80 10.27
N ASP A 9 -4.12 6.43 10.85
CA ASP A 9 -4.79 7.57 10.20
C ASP A 9 -3.90 8.82 10.16
N THR A 10 -3.15 9.09 11.23
CA THR A 10 -2.23 10.25 11.28
C THR A 10 -1.11 10.10 10.26
N THR A 11 -0.50 8.92 10.17
CA THR A 11 0.57 8.63 9.19
C THR A 11 0.05 8.67 7.75
N LEU A 12 -1.16 8.16 7.53
CA LEU A 12 -1.85 8.28 6.24
C LEU A 12 -2.08 9.76 5.90
N GLN A 13 -2.65 10.55 6.80
CA GLN A 13 -2.90 11.97 6.59
C GLN A 13 -1.59 12.73 6.27
N ALA A 14 -0.52 12.47 7.01
CA ALA A 14 0.79 13.07 6.76
C ALA A 14 1.31 12.76 5.35
N ARG A 15 1.22 11.49 4.92
CA ARG A 15 1.62 11.05 3.57
C ARG A 15 0.84 11.77 2.47
N PHE A 16 -0.47 11.87 2.61
CA PHE A 16 -1.32 12.51 1.59
C PHE A 16 -1.12 14.03 1.52
N ARG A 17 -0.89 14.69 2.67
CA ARG A 17 -0.49 16.11 2.71
C ARG A 17 0.87 16.33 2.04
N MET A 18 1.81 15.40 2.21
CA MET A 18 3.11 15.45 1.54
C MET A 18 2.96 15.44 0.02
N TYR A 19 2.14 14.53 -0.53
CA TYR A 19 1.91 14.46 -1.98
C TYR A 19 1.39 15.77 -2.55
N ALA A 20 0.35 16.34 -1.93
CA ALA A 20 -0.22 17.61 -2.36
C ALA A 20 0.81 18.76 -2.29
N ARG A 21 1.61 18.79 -1.21
CA ARG A 21 2.65 19.82 -1.02
C ARG A 21 3.77 19.71 -2.05
N VAL A 22 4.22 18.50 -2.38
CA VAL A 22 5.24 18.26 -3.41
C VAL A 22 4.70 18.63 -4.78
N ALA A 23 3.49 18.20 -5.13
CA ALA A 23 2.87 18.55 -6.40
C ALA A 23 2.76 20.07 -6.60
N ALA A 24 2.31 20.80 -5.57
CA ALA A 24 2.25 22.26 -5.60
C ALA A 24 3.63 22.91 -5.81
N ARG A 25 4.67 22.40 -5.14
CA ARG A 25 6.05 22.90 -5.32
C ARG A 25 6.63 22.64 -6.70
N MET A 26 6.23 21.54 -7.33
CA MET A 26 6.66 21.17 -8.69
C MET A 26 5.83 21.89 -9.78
N GLY A 27 4.95 22.83 -9.41
CA GLY A 27 4.14 23.59 -10.35
C GLY A 27 2.88 22.86 -10.84
N PHE A 28 2.58 21.67 -10.31
CA PHE A 28 1.37 20.92 -10.66
C PHE A 28 0.16 21.42 -9.85
N ALA A 29 -0.31 22.63 -10.17
CA ALA A 29 -1.53 23.19 -9.59
C ALA A 29 -2.82 22.61 -10.21
N GLY A 30 -3.95 22.74 -9.52
CA GLY A 30 -5.27 22.43 -10.07
C GLY A 30 -5.58 20.94 -10.30
N GLY A 31 -4.91 20.03 -9.59
CA GLY A 31 -5.22 18.59 -9.66
C GLY A 31 -4.77 17.90 -10.96
N ARG A 32 -3.88 18.52 -11.73
CA ARG A 32 -3.25 17.96 -12.94
C ARG A 32 -2.10 16.97 -12.63
N TRP A 33 -2.25 16.20 -11.56
CA TRP A 33 -1.26 15.22 -11.11
C TRP A 33 -1.96 14.03 -10.48
N VAL A 34 -1.21 12.94 -10.34
CA VAL A 34 -1.70 11.69 -9.75
C VAL A 34 -0.58 11.03 -8.95
N ALA A 35 -0.92 10.48 -7.78
CA ALA A 35 0.02 9.69 -7.00
C ALA A 35 0.01 8.25 -7.50
N MET A 36 1.12 7.78 -8.05
CA MET A 36 1.28 6.36 -8.39
C MET A 36 1.84 5.62 -7.18
N LEU A 37 1.13 4.58 -6.72
CA LEU A 37 1.55 3.74 -5.62
C LEU A 37 1.81 2.32 -6.11
N ALA A 38 2.93 1.74 -5.66
CA ALA A 38 3.34 0.38 -6.00
C ALA A 38 2.60 -0.69 -5.17
N HIS A 39 1.28 -0.51 -4.96
CA HIS A 39 0.48 -1.52 -4.30
C HIS A 39 0.29 -2.71 -5.24
N HIS A 40 0.50 -3.91 -4.72
CA HIS A 40 0.43 -5.18 -5.45
C HIS A 40 -0.75 -6.04 -4.99
N GLN A 41 -0.97 -7.16 -5.67
CA GLN A 41 -2.08 -8.08 -5.42
C GLN A 41 -2.09 -8.60 -3.97
N ASP A 42 -0.92 -8.84 -3.38
CA ASP A 42 -0.84 -9.31 -2.00
C ASP A 42 -1.28 -8.23 -0.98
N ASP A 43 -1.03 -6.93 -1.23
CA ASP A 43 -1.55 -5.84 -0.38
C ASP A 43 -3.09 -5.79 -0.40
N LEU A 44 -3.68 -6.09 -1.56
CA LEU A 44 -5.12 -6.17 -1.73
C LEU A 44 -5.70 -7.33 -0.91
N ASN A 45 -5.03 -8.49 -0.94
CA ASN A 45 -5.42 -9.67 -0.16
C ASN A 45 -5.28 -9.42 1.35
N GLU A 46 -4.21 -8.77 1.78
CA GLU A 46 -4.05 -8.35 3.18
C GLU A 46 -5.19 -7.43 3.64
N ASN A 47 -5.52 -6.41 2.85
CA ASN A 47 -6.59 -5.47 3.19
C ASN A 47 -7.98 -6.15 3.24
N ARG A 48 -8.23 -7.13 2.38
CA ARG A 48 -9.42 -7.99 2.41
C ARG A 48 -9.51 -8.76 3.72
N LEU A 49 -8.44 -9.45 4.11
CA LEU A 49 -8.39 -10.23 5.34
C LEU A 49 -8.53 -9.36 6.59
N VAL A 50 -7.86 -8.21 6.63
CA VAL A 50 -8.01 -7.24 7.74
C VAL A 50 -9.45 -6.75 7.84
N SER A 51 -10.11 -6.50 6.70
CA SER A 51 -11.51 -6.07 6.66
C SER A 51 -12.46 -7.17 7.16
N LEU A 52 -12.23 -8.41 6.73
CA LEU A 52 -12.97 -9.59 7.20
C LEU A 52 -12.78 -9.81 8.70
N GLY A 53 -11.54 -9.75 9.20
CA GLY A 53 -11.23 -9.88 10.62
C GLY A 53 -11.86 -8.78 11.49
N ARG A 54 -12.14 -7.62 10.90
CA ARG A 54 -12.92 -6.52 11.53
C ARG A 54 -14.44 -6.68 11.37
N GLY A 55 -14.92 -7.82 10.88
CA GLY A 55 -16.34 -8.15 10.75
C GLY A 55 -17.04 -7.54 9.53
N LYS A 56 -16.31 -6.91 8.60
CA LYS A 56 -16.92 -6.38 7.37
C LYS A 56 -17.25 -7.52 6.41
N ARG A 57 -18.50 -7.59 5.95
CA ARG A 57 -19.02 -8.64 5.04
C ARG A 57 -19.41 -8.14 3.65
N VAL A 58 -19.43 -6.82 3.45
CA VAL A 58 -19.79 -6.13 2.21
C VAL A 58 -18.65 -5.19 1.79
N ASN A 59 -18.48 -4.97 0.48
CA ASN A 59 -17.41 -4.16 -0.12
C ASN A 59 -16.01 -4.64 0.28
N LEU A 60 -15.76 -5.94 0.10
CA LEU A 60 -14.44 -6.56 0.28
C LEU A 60 -13.47 -6.23 -0.87
N ASP A 61 -13.85 -5.36 -1.80
CA ASP A 61 -13.01 -5.01 -2.95
C ASP A 61 -11.71 -4.31 -2.55
N GLY A 62 -11.55 -3.95 -1.27
CA GLY A 62 -10.29 -3.54 -0.68
C GLY A 62 -9.78 -2.22 -1.27
N MET A 63 -9.00 -2.31 -2.35
CA MET A 63 -8.45 -1.17 -3.07
C MET A 63 -8.78 -1.27 -4.56
N SER A 64 -9.08 -0.13 -5.19
CA SER A 64 -9.28 -0.04 -6.64
C SER A 64 -8.02 0.44 -7.36
N ALA A 65 -7.88 0.10 -8.64
CA ALA A 65 -6.75 0.52 -9.47
C ALA A 65 -6.65 2.06 -9.61
N ALA A 66 -7.79 2.74 -9.62
CA ALA A 66 -7.90 4.20 -9.55
C ALA A 66 -8.84 4.60 -8.40
N SER A 67 -8.46 5.62 -7.62
CA SER A 67 -9.30 6.12 -6.52
C SER A 67 -8.91 7.54 -6.13
N THR A 68 -9.83 8.29 -5.52
CA THR A 68 -9.50 9.56 -4.84
C THR A 68 -9.55 9.35 -3.34
N LEU A 69 -8.46 9.66 -2.64
CA LEU A 69 -8.38 9.56 -1.18
C LEU A 69 -7.81 10.86 -0.61
N ARG A 70 -8.49 11.43 0.38
CA ARG A 70 -8.10 12.70 1.03
C ARG A 70 -7.77 13.82 0.01
N GLY A 71 -8.56 13.92 -1.06
CA GLY A 71 -8.39 14.93 -2.12
C GLY A 71 -7.27 14.65 -3.12
N VAL A 72 -6.58 13.51 -3.02
CA VAL A 72 -5.51 13.10 -3.94
C VAL A 72 -5.99 11.98 -4.85
N ARG A 73 -5.79 12.14 -6.15
CA ARG A 73 -5.99 11.08 -7.15
C ARG A 73 -4.85 10.07 -7.04
N ILE A 74 -5.18 8.79 -6.96
CA ILE A 74 -4.24 7.68 -6.83
C ILE A 74 -4.42 6.72 -7.99
N LEU A 75 -3.29 6.23 -8.53
CA LEU A 75 -3.22 5.08 -9.40
C LEU A 75 -2.36 3.97 -8.79
N ARG A 76 -2.78 2.72 -8.98
CA ARG A 76 -2.08 1.51 -8.52
C ARG A 76 -1.87 0.57 -9.71
N PRO A 77 -0.87 0.84 -10.59
CA PRO A 77 -0.69 0.06 -11.80
C PRO A 77 -0.39 -1.42 -11.54
N LEU A 78 0.26 -1.72 -10.41
CA LEU A 78 0.74 -3.05 -10.06
C LEU A 78 -0.30 -3.88 -9.27
N LEU A 79 -1.54 -3.42 -9.14
CA LEU A 79 -2.52 -4.05 -8.25
C LEU A 79 -2.87 -5.50 -8.62
N HIS A 80 -2.63 -5.90 -9.87
CA HIS A 80 -2.85 -7.24 -10.41
C HIS A 80 -1.57 -8.11 -10.45
N VAL A 81 -0.44 -7.57 -9.97
CA VAL A 81 0.87 -8.24 -9.98
C VAL A 81 1.15 -8.79 -8.59
N HIS A 82 1.69 -10.00 -8.47
CA HIS A 82 2.14 -10.53 -7.19
C HIS A 82 3.52 -10.00 -6.78
N LYS A 83 3.78 -9.91 -5.48
CA LYS A 83 5.07 -9.50 -4.95
C LYS A 83 6.20 -10.43 -5.42
N SER A 84 5.94 -11.72 -5.55
CA SER A 84 6.92 -12.69 -6.08
C SER A 84 7.41 -12.30 -7.46
N GLU A 85 6.52 -11.88 -8.36
CA GLU A 85 6.88 -11.46 -9.72
C GLU A 85 7.76 -10.20 -9.71
N LEU A 86 7.50 -9.28 -8.77
CA LEU A 86 8.33 -8.06 -8.60
C LEU A 86 9.72 -8.40 -8.07
N ILE A 87 9.84 -9.36 -7.15
CA ILE A 87 11.13 -9.82 -6.62
C ILE A 87 11.91 -10.58 -7.70
N ASP A 88 11.25 -11.45 -8.46
CA ASP A 88 11.87 -12.17 -9.59
C ASP A 88 12.32 -11.22 -10.70
N LEU A 89 11.57 -10.15 -10.95
CA LEU A 89 11.98 -9.08 -11.86
C LEU A 89 13.17 -8.29 -11.31
N ALA A 90 13.15 -7.93 -10.02
CA ALA A 90 14.24 -7.20 -9.39
C ALA A 90 15.55 -8.00 -9.41
N GLY A 91 15.50 -9.32 -9.24
CA GLY A 91 16.66 -10.20 -9.36
C GLY A 91 17.27 -10.28 -10.77
N ARG A 92 16.52 -9.89 -11.81
CA ARG A 92 16.96 -9.87 -13.21
C ARG A 92 17.44 -8.49 -13.67
N LEU A 93 17.14 -7.44 -12.91
CA LEU A 93 17.48 -6.06 -13.24
C LEU A 93 18.67 -5.60 -12.39
N PRO A 94 19.52 -4.70 -12.91
CA PRO A 94 20.60 -4.09 -12.13
C PRO A 94 20.05 -2.99 -11.20
N ILE A 95 19.11 -3.34 -10.33
CA ILE A 95 18.48 -2.43 -9.36
C ILE A 95 18.78 -2.89 -7.93
N CYS A 96 19.07 -1.93 -7.05
CA CYS A 96 19.17 -2.18 -5.62
C CYS A 96 17.83 -1.82 -4.97
N TYR A 97 17.36 -2.67 -4.04
CA TYR A 97 16.16 -2.39 -3.25
C TYR A 97 16.36 -2.82 -1.80
N VAL A 98 15.59 -2.21 -0.90
CA VAL A 98 15.66 -2.49 0.54
C VAL A 98 14.56 -3.50 0.91
N HIS A 99 14.93 -4.51 1.68
CA HIS A 99 13.97 -5.42 2.31
C HIS A 99 13.45 -4.81 3.61
N ASP A 100 12.17 -4.46 3.67
CA ASP A 100 11.50 -4.07 4.92
C ASP A 100 10.88 -5.31 5.57
N ALA A 101 11.47 -5.77 6.68
CA ALA A 101 10.94 -6.83 7.53
C ALA A 101 10.82 -6.30 8.96
N ARG A 102 9.63 -5.85 9.35
CA ARG A 102 9.34 -5.47 10.74
C ARG A 102 8.06 -6.17 11.19
N PRO A 103 8.12 -7.10 12.16
CA PRO A 103 6.96 -7.91 12.53
C PRO A 103 5.79 -7.02 13.00
N CYS A 104 4.71 -6.98 12.21
CA CYS A 104 3.44 -6.38 12.56
C CYS A 104 2.28 -7.35 12.30
N LEU A 105 1.06 -7.02 12.73
CA LEU A 105 -0.15 -7.82 12.47
C LEU A 105 -0.31 -8.18 10.98
N ARG A 106 0.09 -7.28 10.08
CA ARG A 106 0.08 -7.55 8.63
C ARG A 106 1.10 -8.61 8.24
N ASP A 107 2.24 -8.72 8.90
CA ASP A 107 3.18 -9.83 8.66
C ASP A 107 2.65 -11.16 9.17
N TRP A 108 1.85 -11.17 10.24
CA TRP A 108 1.14 -12.38 10.64
C TRP A 108 0.11 -12.79 9.58
N VAL A 109 -0.64 -11.83 9.03
CA VAL A 109 -1.56 -12.08 7.91
C VAL A 109 -0.79 -12.59 6.67
N ARG A 110 0.36 -12.01 6.34
CA ARG A 110 1.25 -12.48 5.27
C ARG A 110 1.75 -13.90 5.52
N HIS A 111 2.13 -14.21 6.75
CA HIS A 111 2.56 -15.54 7.15
C HIS A 111 1.47 -16.58 6.91
N VAL A 112 0.23 -16.28 7.33
CA VAL A 112 -0.93 -17.14 7.09
C VAL A 112 -1.20 -17.32 5.61
N LEU A 113 -1.07 -16.26 4.79
CA LEU A 113 -1.31 -16.31 3.35
C LEU A 113 -0.25 -17.09 2.56
N HIS A 114 1.03 -16.99 2.95
CA HIS A 114 2.15 -17.46 2.14
C HIS A 114 2.92 -18.64 2.75
N GLY A 115 2.53 -19.11 3.93
CA GLY A 115 3.11 -20.30 4.58
C GLY A 115 4.60 -20.18 4.91
N ARG A 116 5.17 -18.97 4.90
CA ARG A 116 6.58 -18.69 5.19
C ARG A 116 6.68 -17.46 6.05
N TRP A 117 7.51 -17.52 7.09
CA TRP A 117 8.20 -16.31 7.53
C TRP A 117 8.98 -15.82 6.31
N LEU A 118 8.76 -14.57 5.88
CA LEU A 118 9.71 -13.93 4.96
C LEU A 118 11.06 -14.00 5.68
N ARG A 119 11.87 -15.00 5.37
CA ARG A 119 13.19 -15.16 5.99
C ARG A 119 14.01 -13.96 5.55
N ALA A 120 14.66 -13.36 6.55
CA ALA A 120 15.64 -12.30 6.43
C ALA A 120 16.71 -12.62 5.38
#